data_AF-A7HPK6-F1
#
_entry.id   AF-A7HPK6-F1
#
_cell.length_a   1.000
_cell.length_b   1.000
_cell.length_c   1.000
_cell.angle_alpha   90.00
_cell.angle_beta   90.00
_cell.angle_gamma   90.00
#
_symmetry.space_group_name_H-M   'P 1'
#
loop_
_entity.id
_entity.type
_entity.pdbx_description
1 polymer ?
#
loop_
_entity_poly.entity_id
_entity_poly.type
_entity_poly.pdbx_seq_one_letter_code
_entity_poly.pdbx_strand_id
1 'polypeptide(L)'
;MQHEVIETRALRVVVPLVPLSRAELPISRLNPIFEIEGRKLILSTLEIAGISTSFLGGDIVASLSHRRDEIIAAIDFLVTGI
;
A
#
# COMPACT_ATOMS: atom_id res chain seq x y z
N MET A 1 -0.58 0.41 7.24
CA MET A 1 0.50 -0.57 7.01
C MET A 1 1.20 -0.91 8.32
N GLN A 2 1.91 0.04 8.91
CA GLN A 2 2.49 -0.11 10.25
C GLN A 2 1.42 -0.06 11.34
N HIS A 3 1.55 -0.92 12.37
CA HIS A 3 0.67 -0.91 13.54
C HIS A 3 0.98 0.31 14.44
N GLU A 4 -0.04 0.89 15.06
CA GLU A 4 0.09 2.09 15.91
C GLU A 4 0.99 1.87 17.14
N VAL A 5 0.99 0.65 17.69
CA VAL A 5 1.86 0.23 18.80
C VAL A 5 3.36 0.34 18.48
N ILE A 6 3.73 0.39 17.20
CA ILE A 6 5.11 0.56 16.77
C ILE A 6 5.43 2.06 16.83
N GLU A 7 5.94 2.51 17.98
CA GLU A 7 6.22 3.92 18.30
C GLU A 7 7.51 4.47 17.67
N THR A 8 7.81 4.13 16.41
CA THR A 8 8.90 4.80 15.70
C THR A 8 8.42 6.20 15.30
N ARG A 9 9.02 7.27 15.84
CA ARG A 9 8.59 8.64 15.50
C ARG A 9 8.97 9.05 14.07
N ALA A 10 10.07 8.51 13.54
CA ALA A 10 10.65 8.99 12.29
C ALA A 10 10.32 8.14 11.05
N LEU A 11 9.92 6.87 11.20
CA LEU A 11 9.76 5.95 10.07
C LEU A 11 8.34 5.41 9.93
N ARG A 12 7.91 5.20 8.69
CA ARG A 12 6.65 4.53 8.36
C ARG A 12 6.88 3.48 7.29
N VAL A 13 6.37 2.27 7.52
CA VAL A 13 6.22 1.28 6.44
C VAL A 13 5.08 1.72 5.55
N VAL A 14 5.32 1.78 4.24
CA VAL A 14 4.35 2.14 3.21
C VAL A 14 4.38 1.16 2.06
N VAL A 15 3.29 1.10 1.30
CA VAL A 15 3.22 0.44 0.00
C VAL A 15 2.64 1.47 -0.97
N PRO A 16 3.35 1.82 -2.06
CA PRO A 16 2.89 2.83 -3.00
C PRO A 16 1.58 2.42 -3.70
N LEU A 17 0.74 3.41 -3.96
CA LEU A 17 -0.34 3.32 -4.93
C LEU A 17 0.13 3.99 -6.21
N VAL A 18 0.14 3.24 -7.32
CA VAL A 18 0.52 3.77 -8.64
C VAL A 18 -0.67 3.69 -9.60
N PRO A 19 -0.74 4.53 -10.65
CA PRO A 19 -1.78 4.40 -11.66
C PRO A 19 -1.80 2.99 -12.26
N LEU A 20 -2.99 2.42 -12.47
CA LEU A 20 -3.14 1.10 -13.10
C LEU A 20 -2.44 1.06 -14.48
N SER A 21 -2.39 2.18 -15.20
CA SER A 21 -1.70 2.31 -16.48
C SER A 21 -0.19 2.11 -16.43
N ARG A 22 0.43 2.12 -15.23
CA ARG A 22 1.86 1.83 -15.04
C ARG A 22 2.14 0.34 -14.83
N ALA A 23 1.12 -0.48 -14.55
CA ALA A 23 1.30 -1.91 -14.35
C ALA A 23 1.19 -2.63 -15.69
N GLU A 24 2.29 -3.19 -16.18
CA GLU A 24 2.30 -3.98 -17.41
C GLU A 24 1.49 -5.29 -17.26
N LEU A 25 1.65 -5.99 -16.14
CA LEU A 25 0.96 -7.25 -15.83
C LEU A 25 0.68 -7.37 -14.32
N PRO A 26 -0.44 -6.83 -13.83
CA PRO A 26 -0.77 -6.92 -12.41
C PRO A 26 -1.15 -8.35 -12.01
N ILE A 27 -0.45 -8.91 -11.02
CA ILE A 27 -0.85 -10.17 -10.38
C ILE A 27 -1.96 -9.83 -9.39
N SER A 28 -3.21 -10.18 -9.72
CA SER A 28 -4.41 -9.78 -8.95
C SER A 28 -4.27 -9.91 -7.43
N ARG A 29 -3.65 -11.01 -6.98
CA ARG A 29 -3.43 -11.31 -5.57
C ARG A 29 -2.33 -10.49 -4.91
N LEU A 30 -1.26 -10.21 -5.65
CA LEU A 30 -0.12 -9.42 -5.16
C LEU A 30 -0.44 -7.93 -5.24
N ASN A 31 -1.22 -7.50 -6.22
CA ASN A 31 -1.42 -6.10 -6.55
C ASN A 31 -2.92 -5.74 -6.59
N PRO A 32 -3.60 -5.67 -5.43
CA PRO A 32 -4.98 -5.22 -5.35
C PRO A 32 -5.20 -3.87 -6.04
N ILE A 33 -6.38 -3.71 -6.64
CA ILE A 33 -6.81 -2.48 -7.31
C ILE A 33 -7.79 -1.72 -6.40
N PHE A 34 -7.57 -0.41 -6.29
CA PHE A 34 -8.41 0.53 -5.56
C PHE A 34 -8.93 1.61 -6.49
N GLU A 35 -10.10 2.14 -6.16
CA GLU A 35 -10.63 3.34 -6.78
C GLU A 35 -10.63 4.46 -5.73
N ILE A 36 -9.86 5.51 -5.97
CA ILE A 36 -9.74 6.68 -5.10
C ILE A 36 -9.98 7.91 -5.98
N GLU A 37 -10.98 8.73 -5.63
CA GLU A 37 -11.36 9.92 -6.40
C GLU A 37 -11.57 9.64 -7.92
N GLY A 38 -12.19 8.51 -8.25
CA GLY A 38 -12.44 8.08 -9.63
C GLY A 38 -11.20 7.61 -10.40
N ARG A 39 -10.04 7.48 -9.72
CA ARG A 39 -8.80 6.96 -10.32
C ARG A 39 -8.57 5.52 -9.90
N LYS A 40 -8.33 4.65 -10.88
CA LYS A 40 -7.89 3.27 -10.65
C LYS A 40 -6.41 3.25 -10.32
N LEU A 41 -6.11 2.88 -9.09
CA LEU A 41 -4.77 2.76 -8.55
C LEU A 41 -4.50 1.30 -8.20
N ILE A 42 -3.24 0.90 -8.30
CA ILE A 42 -2.80 -0.43 -7.96
C ILE A 42 -1.81 -0.36 -6.79
N LEU A 43 -1.96 -1.29 -5.86
CA LEU A 43 -1.00 -1.51 -4.79
C LEU A 43 0.27 -2.10 -5.38
N SER A 44 1.36 -1.33 -5.41
CA SER A 44 2.66 -1.84 -5.86
C SER A 44 3.36 -2.55 -4.71
N THR A 45 2.89 -3.76 -4.38
CA THR A 45 3.30 -4.49 -3.17
C THR A 45 4.79 -4.81 -3.12
N LEU A 46 5.43 -5.02 -4.28
CA LEU A 46 6.88 -5.20 -4.39
C LEU A 46 7.69 -3.95 -4.00
N GLU A 47 7.07 -2.77 -4.03
CA GLU A 47 7.68 -1.49 -3.64
C GLU A 47 7.43 -1.17 -2.16
N ILE A 48 7.12 -2.17 -1.33
CA ILE A 48 7.01 -2.01 0.12
C ILE A 48 8.34 -1.46 0.69
N ALA A 49 8.26 -0.38 1.46
CA ALA A 49 9.44 0.31 1.96
C ALA A 49 9.20 0.97 3.31
N GLY A 50 10.27 1.12 4.10
CA GLY A 50 10.31 2.05 5.23
C GLY A 50 10.76 3.42 4.76
N ILE A 51 9.94 4.45 4.95
CA ILE A 51 10.28 5.84 4.58
C ILE A 51 10.27 6.76 5.81
N SER A 52 11.05 7.84 5.73
CA SER A 52 10.94 8.92 6.73
C SER A 52 9.56 9.57 6.65
N THR A 53 8.97 9.85 7.81
CA THR A 53 7.71 10.60 7.93
C THR A 53 7.77 11.98 7.25
N SER A 54 8.96 12.56 7.09
CA SER A 54 9.17 13.81 6.34
C SER A 54 8.86 13.71 4.84
N PHE A 55 8.79 12.50 4.27
CA PHE A 55 8.39 12.27 2.89
C PHE A 55 6.87 12.08 2.73
N LEU A 56 6.12 11.95 3.83
CA LEU A 56 4.67 11.89 3.76
C LEU A 56 4.12 13.28 3.47
N GLY A 57 3.19 13.37 2.51
CA GLY A 57 2.44 14.59 2.25
C GLY A 57 1.59 15.00 3.46
N GLY A 58 1.25 16.28 3.52
CA GLY A 58 0.43 16.84 4.61
C GLY A 58 -1.05 16.45 4.53
N ASP A 59 -1.56 16.17 3.33
CA ASP A 59 -2.98 15.92 3.11
C ASP A 59 -3.29 14.41 3.08
N ILE A 60 -4.29 14.03 3.86
CA ILE A 60 -4.88 12.68 3.81
C ILE A 60 -6.01 12.70 2.79
N VAL A 61 -5.82 11.97 1.69
CA VAL A 61 -6.80 11.93 0.59
C VAL A 61 -7.88 10.86 0.81
N ALA A 62 -7.52 9.71 1.40
CA ALA A 62 -8.45 8.62 1.65
C ALA A 62 -7.94 7.65 2.71
N SER A 63 -8.85 6.85 3.27
CA SER A 63 -8.52 5.70 4.12
C SER A 63 -8.95 4.39 3.45
N LEU A 64 -7.99 3.46 3.31
CA LEU A 64 -8.23 2.10 2.84
C LEU A 64 -8.40 1.09 3.99
N SER A 65 -8.69 1.55 5.21
CA SER A 65 -8.85 0.67 6.38
C SER A 65 -9.92 -0.42 6.17
N HIS A 66 -10.98 -0.11 5.42
CA HIS A 66 -12.05 -1.06 5.07
C HIS A 66 -11.61 -2.18 4.11
N ARG A 67 -10.43 -2.04 3.48
CA ARG A 67 -9.82 -3.05 2.59
C ARG A 67 -8.56 -3.65 3.20
N ARG A 68 -8.41 -3.54 4.53
CA ARG A 68 -7.20 -4.00 5.24
C ARG A 68 -6.88 -5.45 4.94
N ASP A 69 -7.88 -6.32 4.88
CA ASP A 69 -7.67 -7.75 4.68
C ASP A 69 -7.02 -8.04 3.32
N GLU A 70 -7.42 -7.33 2.26
CA GLU A 70 -6.81 -7.46 0.93
C GLU A 70 -5.36 -6.95 0.90
N ILE A 71 -5.09 -5.86 1.63
CA ILE A 71 -3.74 -5.31 1.75
C ILE A 71 -2.82 -6.28 2.50
N ILE A 72 -3.32 -6.88 3.59
CA ILE A 72 -2.56 -7.85 4.37
C ILE A 72 -2.34 -9.13 3.55
N ALA A 73 -3.36 -9.63 2.85
CA ALA A 73 -3.24 -10.80 1.99
C ALA A 73 -2.21 -10.60 0.86
N ALA A 74 -2.11 -9.40 0.29
CA ALA A 74 -1.10 -9.08 -0.71
C ALA A 74 0.34 -9.14 -0.14
N ILE A 75 0.55 -8.62 1.08
CA ILE A 75 1.85 -8.68 1.75
C ILE A 75 2.18 -10.09 2.20
N ASP A 76 1.21 -10.82 2.73
CA ASP A 76 1.38 -12.23 3.08
C ASP A 76 1.77 -13.03 1.84
N PHE A 77 1.05 -12.85 0.72
CA PHE A 77 1.41 -13.47 -0.54
C PHE A 77 2.83 -13.09 -1.02
N LEU A 78 3.27 -11.84 -0.83
CA LEU A 78 4.64 -11.42 -1.13
C LEU A 78 5.68 -12.19 -0.29
N VAL A 79 5.43 -12.35 1.01
CA VAL A 79 6.43 -12.83 1.98
C VAL A 79 6.40 -14.34 2.16
N THR A 80 5.21 -14.92 2.23
CA THR A 80 4.97 -16.32 2.55
C THR A 80 4.46 -17.12 1.35
N GLY A 81 3.95 -16.44 0.32
CA GLY A 81 3.31 -17.07 -0.84
C GLY A 81 1.90 -17.58 -0.56
N ILE A 82 1.38 -17.38 0.66
CA ILE A 82 0.10 -17.92 1.10
C ILE A 82 -1.06 -17.17 0.53
#